data_AF-A0A5S4EUG4-F1
#
_entry.id   AF-A0A5S4EUG4-F1
#
_cell.length_a   1.000
_cell.length_b   1.000
_cell.length_c   1.000
_cell.angle_alpha   90.00
_cell.angle_beta   90.00
_cell.angle_gamma   90.00
#
_symmetry.space_group_name_H-M   'P 1'
#
loop_
_entity.id
_entity.type
_entity.pdbx_description
1 polymer ?
#
loop_
_entity_poly.entity_id
_entity_poly.type
_entity_poly.pdbx_seq_one_letter_code
_entity_poly.pdbx_strand_id
1 'polypeptide(L)' 'MPRMGIPELPVPDGLVLRPFRGLRFAVEDPAKVTSPPYDLISDADVDALLRLHPNNVVRLILPCSPPGNSSLPADTTA' A
#
# COMPACT_ATOMS: atom_id res chain seq x y z
N MET A 1 24.37 27.45 -6.55
CA MET A 1 23.79 26.66 -5.44
C MET A 1 24.48 25.30 -5.43
N PRO A 2 25.18 24.88 -4.37
CA PRO A 2 25.82 23.57 -4.36
C PRO A 2 24.75 22.48 -4.19
N ARG A 3 24.79 21.48 -5.08
CA ARG A 3 23.92 20.30 -5.05
C ARG A 3 24.24 19.49 -3.79
N MET A 4 23.31 19.39 -2.86
CA MET A 4 23.43 18.49 -1.70
C MET A 4 23.55 17.07 -2.24
N GLY A 5 24.75 16.49 -2.18
CA GLY A 5 25.00 15.12 -2.63
C GLY A 5 24.16 14.16 -1.81
N ILE A 6 23.42 13.27 -2.47
CA ILE A 6 22.83 12.11 -1.81
C ILE A 6 24.02 11.34 -1.23
N PRO A 7 24.11 11.12 0.09
CA PRO A 7 25.18 10.29 0.64
C PRO A 7 25.10 8.92 -0.02
N GLU A 8 26.19 8.51 -0.65
CA GLU A 8 26.30 7.21 -1.29
C GLU A 8 26.08 6.14 -0.21
N LEU A 9 24.95 5.43 -0.29
CA LEU A 9 24.66 4.37 0.66
C LEU A 9 25.74 3.29 0.49
N PRO A 10 26.37 2.81 1.57
CA PRO A 10 27.37 1.75 1.46
C PRO A 10 26.76 0.55 0.74
N VAL A 11 27.35 0.17 -0.40
CA VAL A 11 26.97 -1.05 -1.13
C VAL A 11 27.76 -2.19 -0.49
N PRO A 12 27.13 -3.10 0.26
CA PRO A 12 27.85 -4.23 0.82
C PRO A 12 28.28 -5.18 -0.30
N ASP A 13 29.36 -5.94 -0.09
CA ASP A 13 29.83 -6.97 -1.04
C ASP A 13 28.83 -8.13 -1.27
N GLY A 14 27.68 -8.11 -0.59
CA GLY A 14 26.61 -9.11 -0.68
C GLY A 14 25.35 -8.78 0.14
N LEU A 15 24.47 -9.76 0.34
CA LEU A 15 23.25 -9.58 1.14
C LEU A 15 23.59 -9.48 2.64
N VAL A 16 23.38 -8.30 3.23
CA VAL A 16 23.53 -8.08 4.68
C VAL A 16 22.14 -8.00 5.32
N LEU A 17 21.77 -9.02 6.10
CA LEU A 17 20.52 -9.03 6.87
C LEU A 17 20.74 -8.37 8.23
N ARG A 18 19.92 -7.36 8.55
CA ARG A 18 19.94 -6.69 9.85
C ARG A 18 18.56 -6.79 10.50
N PRO A 19 18.49 -7.02 11.82
CA PRO A 19 17.23 -6.94 12.54
C PRO A 19 16.59 -5.56 12.40
N PHE A 20 15.27 -5.54 12.21
CA PHE A 20 14.47 -4.32 12.22
C PHE A 20 13.23 -4.53 13.07
N ARG A 21 12.62 -3.44 13.53
CA ARG A 21 11.36 -3.50 14.27
C ARG A 21 10.22 -3.71 13.29
N GLY A 22 9.63 -4.90 13.30
CA GLY A 22 8.41 -5.20 12.55
C GLY A 22 7.16 -4.76 13.30
N LEU A 23 6.14 -4.33 12.55
CA LEU A 23 4.77 -4.13 13.05
C LEU A 23 3.89 -5.23 12.45
N ARG A 24 3.01 -5.80 13.27
CA ARG A 24 2.01 -6.78 12.84
C ARG A 24 0.65 -6.45 13.45
N PHE A 25 -0.41 -6.89 12.80
CA PHE A 25 -1.74 -6.84 13.40
C PHE A 25 -1.78 -7.68 14.69
N ALA A 26 -2.39 -7.10 15.73
CA ALA A 26 -2.66 -7.77 16.99
C ALA A 26 -4.07 -8.38 16.97
N VAL A 27 -4.26 -9.42 16.15
CA VAL A 27 -5.53 -10.15 15.99
C VAL A 27 -5.30 -11.65 16.13
N GLU A 28 -6.35 -12.40 16.43
CA GLU A 28 -6.30 -13.86 16.56
C GLU A 28 -6.03 -14.56 15.22
N ASP A 29 -6.71 -14.10 14.15
CA ASP A 29 -6.60 -14.67 12.80
C ASP A 29 -6.04 -13.62 11.81
N PRO A 30 -4.74 -13.71 11.46
CA PRO A 30 -4.11 -12.82 10.50
C PRO A 30 -4.76 -12.84 9.11
N ALA A 31 -5.35 -13.96 8.69
CA ALA A 31 -5.91 -14.08 7.34
C ALA A 31 -7.06 -13.09 7.11
N LYS A 32 -7.79 -12.71 8.17
CA LYS A 32 -8.88 -11.72 8.11
C LYS A 32 -8.40 -10.30 7.86
N VAL A 33 -7.15 -9.98 8.22
CA VAL A 33 -6.57 -8.63 8.12
C VAL A 33 -5.55 -8.48 7.00
N THR A 34 -5.16 -9.56 6.35
CA THR A 34 -4.29 -9.55 5.16
C THR A 34 -5.12 -9.59 3.87
N SER A 35 -4.44 -9.39 2.74
CA SER A 35 -5.00 -9.55 1.41
C SER A 35 -3.94 -10.13 0.47
N PRO A 36 -4.34 -10.63 -0.71
CA PRO A 36 -3.39 -10.81 -1.81
C PRO A 36 -2.66 -9.49 -2.16
N PRO A 37 -1.56 -9.56 -2.92
CA PRO A 37 -0.99 -8.41 -3.61
C PRO A 37 -2.03 -7.66 -4.45
N TYR A 38 -1.88 -6.34 -4.56
CA TYR A 38 -2.88 -5.46 -5.18
C TYR A 38 -3.19 -5.81 -6.64
N ASP A 39 -2.23 -6.37 -7.36
CA ASP A 39 -2.35 -6.81 -8.76
C ASP A 39 -3.19 -8.09 -8.92
N LEU A 40 -3.48 -8.79 -7.83
CA LEU A 40 -4.29 -10.01 -7.81
C LEU A 40 -5.69 -9.79 -7.22
N ILE A 41 -6.09 -8.55 -6.97
CA ILE A 41 -7.38 -8.22 -6.35
C ILE A 41 -8.27 -7.58 -7.41
N SER A 42 -9.44 -8.18 -7.66
CA SER A 42 -10.48 -7.55 -8.48
C SER A 42 -11.32 -6.55 -7.68
N ASP A 43 -12.07 -5.66 -8.35
CA ASP A 43 -12.96 -4.71 -7.66
C ASP A 43 -13.98 -5.41 -6.75
N ALA A 44 -14.49 -6.58 -7.15
CA ALA A 44 -15.39 -7.39 -6.33
C ALA A 44 -14.68 -7.98 -5.10
N ASP A 45 -13.41 -8.35 -5.23
CA ASP A 45 -12.60 -8.86 -4.12
C ASP A 45 -12.25 -7.75 -3.13
N VAL A 46 -12.01 -6.51 -3.58
CA VAL A 46 -11.80 -5.35 -2.70
C VAL A 46 -12.96 -5.23 -1.74
N ASP A 47 -14.18 -5.23 -2.27
CA ASP A 47 -15.41 -5.14 -1.49
C ASP A 47 -15.56 -6.27 -0.46
N ALA A 48 -15.21 -7.50 -0.84
CA ALA A 48 -15.22 -8.64 0.07
C ALA A 48 -14.18 -8.50 1.19
N LEU A 49 -12.96 -8.09 0.86
CA LEU A 49 -11.87 -7.88 1.81
C LEU A 49 -12.17 -6.72 2.77
N LEU A 50 -12.80 -5.64 2.28
CA LEU A 50 -13.23 -4.50 3.11
C LEU A 50 -14.28 -4.89 4.14
N ARG A 51 -15.17 -5.84 3.81
CA ARG A 51 -16.18 -6.39 4.72
C ARG A 51 -15.63 -7.47 5.64
N LEU A 52 -14.56 -8.18 5.23
CA LEU A 52 -13.97 -9.28 5.99
C LEU A 52 -13.47 -8.84 7.38
N HIS A 53 -12.83 -7.67 7.46
CA HIS A 53 -12.38 -7.10 8.72
C HIS A 53 -12.19 -5.58 8.63
N PRO A 54 -12.53 -4.79 9.66
CA PRO A 54 -12.35 -3.34 9.64
C PRO A 54 -10.89 -2.90 9.40
N ASN A 55 -9.92 -3.66 9.94
CA ASN A 55 -8.49 -3.40 9.78
C ASN A 55 -7.83 -4.15 8.61
N ASN A 56 -8.57 -4.64 7.62
CA ASN A 56 -7.96 -5.33 6.49
C ASN A 56 -7.00 -4.40 5.70
N VAL A 57 -5.81 -4.91 5.40
CA VAL A 57 -4.71 -4.18 4.75
C VAL A 57 -5.06 -3.67 3.34
N VAL A 58 -6.09 -4.23 2.69
CA VAL A 58 -6.58 -3.78 1.37
C VAL A 58 -6.85 -2.26 1.35
N ARG A 59 -7.29 -1.69 2.48
CA ARG A 59 -7.53 -0.24 2.65
C ARG A 59 -6.28 0.62 2.42
N LEU A 60 -5.10 0.05 2.64
CA LEU A 60 -3.81 0.73 2.51
C LEU A 60 -3.18 0.50 1.14
N ILE A 61 -3.27 -0.73 0.62
CA ILE A 61 -2.59 -1.11 -0.62
C ILE A 61 -3.41 -0.79 -1.88
N LEU A 62 -4.73 -0.69 -1.76
CA LEU A 62 -5.68 -0.32 -2.81
C LEU A 62 -6.68 0.72 -2.28
N PRO A 63 -6.26 1.99 -2.10
CA PRO A 63 -7.16 3.03 -1.63
C PRO A 63 -8.22 3.35 -2.69
N CYS A 64 -9.48 3.02 -2.42
CA CYS A 64 -10.60 3.48 -3.22
C CYS A 64 -10.83 4.99 -3.00
N SER A 65 -10.99 5.75 -4.08
CA SER A 65 -11.47 7.14 -3.97
C SER A 65 -12.83 7.15 -3.27
N PRO A 66 -13.05 8.03 -2.28
CA PRO A 66 -14.38 8.22 -1.75
C PRO A 66 -15.34 8.63 -2.87
N PRO A 67 -16.61 8.18 -2.85
CA PRO A 67 -17.63 8.70 -3.75
C PRO A 67 -17.79 10.20 -3.48
N GLY A 68 -17.21 11.03 -4.35
CA GLY A 68 -17.15 12.48 -4.19
C GLY A 68 -15.86 13.14 -4.71
N ASN A 69 -14.80 12.38 -4.99
CA ASN A 69 -13.50 12.95 -5.32
C ASN A 69 -13.04 12.71 -6.78
N SER A 70 -13.90 12.16 -7.64
CA SER A 70 -13.63 11.99 -9.07
C SER A 70 -14.30 13.09 -9.90
N SER A 71 -13.82 14.32 -9.78
CA SER A 71 -13.95 15.30 -10.85
C SER A 71 -12.56 15.72 -11.28
N LEU A 72 -11.89 14.87 -12.05
CA LEU A 72 -10.97 15.40 -13.05
C LEU A 72 -11.85 16.23 -14.00
N PRO A 73 -11.62 17.55 -14.15
CA PRO A 73 -12.39 18.32 -15.11
C PRO A 73 -12.20 17.66 -16.47
N ALA A 74 -13.30 17.32 -17.13
CA ALA A 74 -13.26 16.97 -18.54
C ALA A 74 -12.64 18.17 -19.25
N ASP A 75 -11.47 17.96 -19.85
CA ASP A 75 -10.85 18.92 -20.75
C ASP A 75 -11.90 19.30 -21.81
N THR A 76 -12.49 20.48 -21.62
CA THR A 76 -13.21 21.19 -22.66
C THR A 76 -12.15 21.78 -23.56
N THR A 77 -11.97 21.22 -24.75
CA THR A 77 -11.42 21.99 -25.86
C THR A 77 -12.20 21.63 -27.12
N ALA A 78 -12.69 22.72 -27.72
CA ALA A 78 -13.45 22.81 -28.96
C ALA A 78 -12.58 22.54 -30.19
#